data_AF-A0A026X2X4-F1
#
_entry.id   AF-A0A026X2X4-F1
#
_cell.length_a   1.000
_cell.length_b   1.000
_cell.length_c   1.000
_cell.angle_alpha   90.00
_cell.angle_beta   90.00
_cell.angle_gamma   90.00
#
_symmetry.space_group_name_H-M   'P 1'
#
loop_
_entity.id
_entity.type
_entity.pdbx_description
1 polymer ?
#
loop_
_entity_poly.entity_id
_entity_poly.type
_entity_poly.pdbx_seq_one_letter_code
_entity_poly.pdbx_strand_id
1 'polypeptide(L)'
;MWFMHDGAPAHFSRVARDHLNRNYGQRWIGRGGQVAWPPRSPDMNPLDFYLWGHVKSMVYRNAPNNIADLRQRIIHGFEDIRRDPNVFQRVRDSFDRRIRACIRAEGGHFEHFL
;
A
#
# COMPACT_ATOMS: atom_id res chain seq x y z
N MET A 1 -16.18 -4.65 -3.09
CA MET A 1 -14.89 -4.10 -2.61
C MET A 1 -13.85 -5.21 -2.64
N TRP A 2 -12.63 -4.90 -3.10
CA TRP A 2 -11.46 -5.78 -3.05
C TRP A 2 -10.56 -5.36 -1.88
N PHE A 3 -9.94 -6.33 -1.20
CA PHE A 3 -8.92 -6.09 -0.19
C PHE A 3 -7.56 -6.58 -0.69
N MET A 4 -6.47 -5.91 -0.31
CA MET A 4 -5.12 -6.29 -0.68
C MET A 4 -4.20 -6.10 0.53
N HIS A 5 -3.32 -7.07 0.76
CA HIS A 5 -2.21 -6.95 1.71
C HIS A 5 -0.98 -7.71 1.22
N ASP A 6 0.17 -7.42 1.82
CA ASP A 6 1.42 -8.08 1.52
C ASP A 6 1.53 -9.49 2.15
N GLY A 7 2.68 -10.14 1.96
CA GLY A 7 2.93 -11.51 2.40
C GLY A 7 3.48 -11.66 3.83
N ALA A 8 3.36 -10.64 4.69
CA ALA A 8 3.91 -10.68 6.06
C ALA A 8 3.39 -11.90 6.85
N PRO A 9 4.19 -12.50 7.77
CA PRO A 9 3.76 -13.72 8.48
C PRO A 9 2.42 -13.59 9.22
N ALA A 10 2.17 -12.45 9.87
CA ALA A 10 0.90 -12.18 10.56
C ALA A 10 -0.31 -12.22 9.61
N HIS A 11 -0.12 -11.72 8.38
CA HIS A 11 -1.12 -11.68 7.32
C HIS A 11 -1.45 -13.07 6.75
N PHE A 12 -0.52 -14.03 6.85
CA PHE A 12 -0.74 -15.41 6.38
C PHE A 12 -1.40 -16.34 7.41
N SER A 13 -1.58 -15.87 8.65
CA SER A 13 -2.22 -16.66 9.71
C SER A 13 -3.61 -17.17 9.29
N ARG A 14 -4.00 -18.34 9.82
CA ARG A 14 -5.35 -18.90 9.55
C ARG A 14 -6.44 -17.92 9.97
N VAL A 15 -6.28 -17.29 11.14
CA VAL A 15 -7.23 -16.31 11.67
C VAL A 15 -7.42 -15.13 10.71
N ALA A 16 -6.33 -14.58 10.16
CA ALA A 16 -6.41 -13.49 9.20
C ALA A 16 -7.14 -13.94 7.92
N ARG A 17 -6.77 -15.09 7.36
CA ARG A 17 -7.39 -15.61 6.12
C ARG A 17 -8.86 -15.96 6.30
N ASP A 18 -9.25 -16.56 7.43
CA ASP A 18 -10.65 -16.87 7.75
C ASP A 18 -11.47 -15.59 7.95
N HIS A 19 -10.87 -14.53 8.50
CA HIS A 19 -11.50 -13.22 8.55
C HIS A 19 -11.69 -12.64 7.13
N LEU A 20 -10.66 -12.69 6.27
CA LEU A 20 -10.74 -12.18 4.91
C LEU A 20 -11.76 -12.94 4.05
N ASN A 21 -11.81 -14.28 4.17
CA ASN A 21 -12.80 -15.10 3.50
C ASN A 21 -14.24 -14.76 3.93
N ARG A 22 -14.47 -14.52 5.23
CA ARG A 22 -15.81 -14.15 5.73
C ARG A 22 -16.25 -12.76 5.27
N ASN A 23 -15.36 -11.78 5.25
CA ASN A 23 -15.71 -10.38 4.99
C ASN A 23 -15.61 -9.97 3.52
N TYR A 24 -14.67 -10.58 2.79
CA TYR A 24 -14.38 -10.24 1.39
C TYR A 24 -14.64 -11.40 0.42
N GLY A 25 -14.89 -12.62 0.92
CA GLY A 25 -15.09 -13.80 0.07
C GLY A 25 -13.83 -14.11 -0.74
N GLN A 26 -14.01 -14.27 -2.05
CA GLN A 26 -12.90 -14.44 -3.01
C GLN A 26 -12.28 -13.11 -3.50
N ARG A 27 -12.68 -11.97 -2.92
CA ARG A 27 -12.23 -10.63 -3.35
C ARG A 27 -11.13 -10.08 -2.46
N TRP A 28 -10.09 -10.87 -2.23
CA TRP A 28 -8.88 -10.38 -1.58
C TRP A 28 -7.62 -10.94 -2.23
N ILE A 29 -6.58 -10.10 -2.26
CA ILE A 29 -5.27 -10.37 -2.85
C ILE A 29 -4.27 -10.46 -1.71
N GLY A 30 -3.52 -11.57 -1.65
CA GLY A 30 -2.61 -11.82 -0.55
C GLY A 30 -2.07 -13.24 -0.55
N ARG A 31 -1.13 -13.52 0.35
CA ARG A 31 -0.54 -14.87 0.45
C ARG A 31 -1.62 -15.88 0.86
N GLY A 32 -1.89 -16.85 -0.01
CA GLY A 32 -2.92 -17.89 0.23
C GLY A 32 -4.36 -17.44 -0.04
N GLY A 33 -4.57 -16.29 -0.68
CA GLY A 33 -5.85 -15.89 -1.27
C GLY A 33 -6.00 -16.41 -2.69
N GLN A 34 -7.15 -16.12 -3.32
CA GLN A 34 -7.41 -16.53 -4.72
C GLN A 34 -6.40 -15.91 -5.69
N VAL A 35 -6.05 -14.65 -5.45
CA VAL A 35 -4.98 -13.96 -6.16
C VAL A 35 -3.80 -13.83 -5.22
N ALA A 36 -2.72 -14.54 -5.52
CA ALA A 36 -1.50 -14.49 -4.70
C ALA A 36 -0.76 -13.17 -4.93
N TRP A 37 -0.40 -12.49 -3.84
CA TRP A 37 0.52 -11.36 -3.91
C TRP A 37 1.96 -11.85 -4.09
N PRO A 38 2.74 -11.32 -5.06
CA PRO A 38 4.12 -11.72 -5.25
C PRO A 38 4.99 -11.32 -4.04
N PRO A 39 5.94 -12.18 -3.63
CA PRO A 39 6.85 -11.84 -2.54
C PRO A 39 7.80 -10.71 -2.96
N ARG A 40 8.17 -9.85 -2.00
CA ARG A 40 9.16 -8.77 -2.19
C ARG A 40 8.79 -7.73 -3.26
N SER A 41 7.50 -7.44 -3.43
CA SER A 41 7.01 -6.42 -4.38
C SER A 41 6.40 -5.18 -3.70
N PRO A 42 7.18 -4.42 -2.91
CA PRO A 42 6.69 -3.15 -2.32
C PRO A 42 6.43 -2.09 -3.40
N ASP A 43 7.13 -2.19 -4.53
CA ASP A 43 6.97 -1.39 -5.74
C ASP A 43 5.58 -1.52 -6.39
N MET A 44 4.82 -2.56 -6.05
CA MET A 44 3.44 -2.76 -6.49
C MET A 44 2.41 -2.39 -5.42
N ASN A 45 2.78 -2.19 -4.16
CA ASN A 45 1.83 -1.84 -3.09
C ASN A 45 1.67 -0.31 -2.98
N PRO A 46 0.47 0.26 -3.21
CA PRO A 46 0.23 1.71 -3.10
C PRO A 46 0.56 2.30 -1.73
N LEU A 47 0.45 1.50 -0.67
CA LEU A 47 0.83 1.95 0.65
C LEU A 47 2.35 2.16 0.74
N ASP A 48 3.13 1.26 0.14
CA ASP A 48 4.59 1.28 0.20
C ASP A 48 5.21 2.26 -0.81
N PHE A 49 4.79 2.22 -2.08
CA PHE A 49 5.40 3.08 -3.11
C PHE A 49 4.97 4.55 -3.03
N TYR A 50 3.89 4.86 -2.30
CA TYR A 50 3.35 6.21 -2.19
C TYR A 50 3.05 6.63 -0.74
N LEU A 51 2.09 5.98 -0.08
CA LEU A 51 1.47 6.52 1.13
C LEU A 51 2.46 6.70 2.28
N TRP A 52 3.20 5.66 2.65
CA TRP A 52 4.06 5.68 3.83
C TRP A 52 5.22 6.68 3.69
N GLY A 53 5.83 6.73 2.51
CA GLY A 53 6.88 7.73 2.22
C GLY A 53 6.35 9.15 2.28
N HIS A 54 5.16 9.39 1.72
CA HIS A 54 4.54 10.71 1.69
C HIS A 54 4.07 11.18 3.07
N VAL A 55 3.40 10.32 3.84
CA VAL A 55 3.02 10.65 5.23
C VAL A 55 4.25 10.89 6.09
N LYS A 56 5.30 10.05 5.94
CA LYS A 56 6.55 10.23 6.69
C LYS A 56 7.19 11.59 6.38
N SER A 57 7.23 12.03 5.12
CA SER A 57 7.82 13.33 4.77
C SER A 57 7.04 14.52 5.36
N MET A 58 5.72 14.42 5.49
CA MET A 58 4.89 15.43 6.15
C MET A 58 5.10 15.43 7.67
N VAL A 59 5.03 14.27 8.30
CA VAL A 59 5.14 14.10 9.76
C VAL A 59 6.50 14.55 10.29
N TYR A 60 7.57 14.16 9.58
CA TYR A 60 8.95 14.41 9.97
C TYR A 60 9.59 15.61 9.25
N ARG A 61 8.78 16.48 8.61
CA ARG A 61 9.28 17.76 8.07
C ARG A 61 10.07 18.54 9.13
N ASN A 62 9.60 18.47 10.38
CA ASN A 62 10.34 18.84 11.58
C ASN A 62 10.28 17.66 12.57
N ALA A 63 11.23 17.55 13.49
CA ALA A 63 11.15 16.54 14.56
C ALA A 63 9.86 16.72 15.39
N PRO A 64 9.09 15.66 15.66
CA PRO A 64 7.98 15.71 16.62
C PRO A 64 8.51 15.93 18.03
N ASN A 65 7.82 16.75 18.82
CA ASN A 65 8.26 17.11 20.17
C ASN A 65 7.94 16.03 21.20
N ASN A 66 6.87 15.26 20.96
CA ASN A 66 6.41 14.17 21.82
C ASN A 66 5.40 13.27 21.06
N ILE A 67 4.89 12.23 21.73
CA ILE A 67 3.96 11.27 21.14
C ILE A 67 2.61 11.92 20.74
N ALA A 68 2.13 12.91 21.51
CA ALA A 68 0.86 13.57 21.21
C ALA A 68 0.98 14.41 19.92
N ASP A 69 2.07 15.17 19.79
CA ASP A 69 2.42 15.91 18.57
C ASP A 69 2.58 14.97 17.37
N LEU A 70 3.31 13.86 17.53
CA LEU A 70 3.44 12.84 16.49
C LEU A 70 2.07 12.32 16.00
N ARG A 71 1.17 11.99 16.92
CA ARG A 71 -0.19 11.52 16.58
C ARG A 71 -0.98 12.58 15.81
N GLN A 72 -0.95 13.84 16.27
CA GLN A 72 -1.64 14.94 15.58
C GLN A 72 -1.09 15.16 14.17
N ARG A 73 0.23 15.10 13.99
CA ARG A 73 0.86 15.22 12.67
C ARG A 73 0.49 14.09 11.72
N ILE A 74 0.39 12.86 12.23
CA ILE A 74 -0.09 11.72 11.42
C ILE A 74 -1.53 11.98 10.97
N ILE A 75 -2.43 12.37 11.88
CA ILE A 75 -3.83 12.66 11.57
C ILE A 75 -3.91 13.75 10.50
N HIS A 76 -3.24 14.89 10.69
CA HIS A 76 -3.23 15.99 9.73
C HIS A 76 -2.66 15.57 8.37
N GLY A 77 -1.56 14.81 8.33
CA GLY A 77 -1.00 14.30 7.08
C GLY A 77 -1.99 13.44 6.29
N PHE A 78 -2.78 12.60 6.97
CA PHE A 78 -3.84 11.83 6.33
C PHE A 78 -5.02 12.70 5.88
N GLU A 79 -5.38 13.74 6.63
CA GLU A 79 -6.42 14.68 6.21
C GLU A 79 -6.00 15.47 4.98
N ASP A 80 -4.75 15.91 4.89
CA ASP A 80 -4.22 16.65 3.74
C ASP A 80 -4.24 15.79 2.48
N ILE A 81 -3.84 14.52 2.58
CA ILE A 81 -3.99 13.54 1.49
C ILE A 81 -5.47 13.41 1.08
N ARG A 82 -6.38 13.31 2.05
CA ARG A 82 -7.83 13.16 1.76
C ARG A 82 -8.41 14.39 1.06
N ARG A 83 -7.89 15.59 1.34
CA ARG A 83 -8.32 16.85 0.72
C ARG A 83 -7.88 16.98 -0.75
N ASP A 84 -6.87 16.22 -1.19
CA ASP A 84 -6.47 16.20 -2.59
C ASP A 84 -7.47 15.37 -3.43
N PRO A 85 -8.28 16.01 -4.30
CA PRO A 85 -9.32 15.30 -5.05
C PRO A 85 -8.77 14.31 -6.08
N ASN A 86 -7.50 14.46 -6.45
CA ASN A 86 -6.87 13.73 -7.54
C ASN A 86 -5.91 12.64 -7.05
N VAL A 87 -5.65 12.54 -5.75
CA VAL A 87 -4.65 11.60 -5.20
C VAL A 87 -4.92 10.16 -5.58
N PHE A 88 -6.18 9.71 -5.47
CA PHE A 88 -6.55 8.34 -5.77
C PHE A 88 -6.46 8.03 -7.27
N GLN A 89 -6.72 9.01 -8.13
CA GLN A 89 -6.55 8.84 -9.57
C GLN A 89 -5.06 8.65 -9.90
N ARG A 90 -4.18 9.53 -9.41
CA ARG A 90 -2.73 9.43 -9.64
C ARG A 90 -2.14 8.12 -9.10
N VAL A 91 -2.62 7.64 -7.95
CA VAL A 91 -2.20 6.35 -7.38
C VAL A 91 -2.60 5.18 -8.29
N ARG A 92 -3.81 5.20 -8.85
CA ARG A 92 -4.27 4.16 -9.80
C ARG A 92 -3.47 4.20 -11.10
N ASP A 93 -3.24 5.39 -11.65
CA ASP A 93 -2.46 5.57 -12.87
C ASP A 93 -1.01 5.08 -12.68
N SER A 94 -0.42 5.41 -11.51
CA SER A 94 0.90 4.90 -11.14
C SER A 94 0.92 3.38 -11.00
N PHE A 95 -0.11 2.79 -10.38
CA PHE A 95 -0.22 1.34 -10.23
C PHE A 95 -0.32 0.62 -11.59
N ASP A 96 -1.14 1.11 -12.53
CA ASP A 96 -1.22 0.55 -13.89
C ASP A 96 0.12 0.62 -14.62
N ARG A 97 0.80 1.77 -14.55
CA ARG A 97 2.15 1.94 -15.12
C ARG A 97 3.17 0.97 -14.53
N ARG A 98 3.14 0.78 -13.20
CA ARG A 98 4.02 -0.15 -12.48
C ARG A 98 3.77 -1.60 -12.88
N ILE A 99 2.51 -2.02 -13.02
CA ILE A 99 2.17 -3.36 -13.53
C ILE A 99 2.74 -3.55 -14.94
N ARG A 100 2.51 -2.60 -15.86
CA ARG A 100 3.05 -2.69 -17.23
C ARG A 100 4.56 -2.75 -17.25
N ALA A 101 5.23 -1.97 -16.41
CA ALA A 101 6.68 -1.99 -16.27
C ALA A 101 7.19 -3.35 -15.75
N CYS A 102 6.53 -3.92 -14.75
CA CYS A 102 6.82 -5.26 -14.22
C CYS A 102 6.66 -6.35 -15.28
N ILE A 103 5.58 -6.29 -16.08
CA ILE A 103 5.35 -7.23 -17.20
C ILE A 103 6.47 -7.09 -18.25
N ARG A 104 6.85 -5.86 -18.63
CA ARG A 104 7.96 -5.63 -19.57
C ARG A 104 9.31 -6.13 -19.04
N ALA A 105 9.48 -6.11 -17.72
CA ALA A 105 10.65 -6.63 -17.04
C ALA A 105 10.57 -8.15 -16.75
N GLU A 106 9.53 -8.84 -17.24
CA GLU A 106 9.28 -10.27 -16.99
C GLU A 106 9.28 -10.62 -15.48
N GLY A 107 8.77 -9.72 -14.64
CA GLY A 107 8.74 -9.86 -13.18
C GLY A 107 10.02 -9.42 -12.46
N GLY A 108 11.03 -8.92 -13.20
CA GLY A 108 12.23 -8.30 -12.64
C GLY A 108 12.00 -6.89 -12.09
N HIS A 109 13.05 -6.28 -11.54
CA HIS A 109 13.02 -4.90 -11.07
C HIS A 109 12.79 -3.92 -12.22
N PHE A 110 11.86 -2.98 -12.05
CA PHE A 110 11.37 -2.15 -13.14
C PHE A 110 11.41 -0.64 -12.86
N GLU A 111 12.01 -0.21 -11.75
CA GLU A 111 12.03 1.21 -11.35
C GLU A 111 12.70 2.12 -12.40
N HIS A 112 13.64 1.59 -13.18
CA HIS A 112 14.29 2.29 -14.30
C HIS A 112 13.35 2.56 -15.48
N PHE A 113 12.13 2.01 -15.48
CA PHE A 113 11.09 2.25 -16.48
C PHE A 113 9.95 3.16 -16.00
N LEU A 114 10.02 3.69 -14.76
CA LEU A 114 8.93 4.46 -14.12
C LEU A 114 9.03 5.97 -14.26
#